data_AF-A0A0F9KYY6-F1
#
_entry.id   AF-A0A0F9KYY6-F1
#
_cell.length_a   1.000
_cell.length_b   1.000
_cell.length_c   1.000
_cell.angle_alpha   90.00
_cell.angle_beta   90.00
_cell.angle_gamma   90.00
#
_symmetry.space_group_name_H-M   'P 1'
#
loop_
_entity.id
_entity.type
_entity.pdbx_description
1 polymer ?
#
loop_
_entity_poly.entity_id
_entity_poly.type
_entity_poly.pdbx_seq_one_letter_code
_entity_poly.pdbx_strand_id
1 'polypeptide(L)'
;VHLGIYRDWEELDRLMENFKVSRCVVDAMPEMRNARDFADRWPTGRVYLCSYQAHRKGRYLWNDRDSTVSCDRTESLDASHRQVMEKNLALPREVEVVREFAVHLHNVARKLEEKEETGEKRYVYVKLGPDHFRHAFNYFVMAVEPASGGFFDGYDLR
;
A
#
# COMPACT_ATOMS: atom_id res chain seq x y z
N VAL A 1 3.66 -14.31 4.40
CA VAL A 1 4.09 -12.89 4.24
C VAL A 1 5.57 -12.77 4.54
N HIS A 2 6.30 -11.96 3.78
CA HIS A 2 7.70 -11.62 4.02
C HIS A 2 7.79 -10.17 4.52
N LEU A 3 8.65 -9.90 5.50
CA LEU A 3 8.89 -8.56 6.05
C LEU A 3 10.39 -8.28 6.03
N GLY A 4 10.78 -7.13 5.51
CA GLY A 4 12.17 -6.72 5.41
C GLY A 4 12.31 -5.23 5.08
N ILE A 5 13.49 -4.69 5.36
CA ILE A 5 13.87 -3.32 5.02
C ILE A 5 14.99 -3.42 3.98
N TYR A 6 14.79 -2.76 2.85
CA TYR A 6 15.71 -2.76 1.72
C TYR A 6 16.09 -1.32 1.41
N ARG A 7 17.35 -1.11 1.03
CA ARG A 7 17.88 0.25 0.80
C ARG A 7 17.96 0.57 -0.68
N ASP A 8 18.14 -0.45 -1.51
CA ASP A 8 18.35 -0.30 -2.94
C ASP A 8 17.17 -0.89 -3.74
N TRP A 9 16.84 -0.28 -4.87
CA TRP A 9 15.74 -0.71 -5.72
C TRP A 9 16.02 -2.07 -6.39
N GLU A 10 17.29 -2.37 -6.64
CA GLU A 10 17.76 -3.63 -7.20
C GLU A 10 17.47 -4.82 -6.28
N GLU A 11 17.37 -4.57 -4.96
CA GLU A 11 16.95 -5.61 -4.02
C GLU A 11 15.47 -5.96 -4.21
N LEU A 12 14.63 -4.99 -4.58
CA LEU A 12 13.22 -5.22 -4.86
C LEU A 12 13.02 -6.06 -6.12
N ASP A 13 13.87 -5.89 -7.14
CA ASP A 13 13.84 -6.73 -8.34
C ASP A 13 14.02 -8.21 -7.98
N ARG A 14 14.98 -8.51 -7.10
CA ARG A 14 15.21 -9.87 -6.61
C ARG A 14 14.01 -10.43 -5.86
N LEU A 15 13.30 -9.60 -5.08
CA LEU A 15 12.09 -10.03 -4.37
C LEU A 15 10.95 -10.34 -5.34
N MET A 16 10.76 -9.50 -6.37
CA MET A 16 9.77 -9.72 -7.41
C MET A 16 9.99 -11.08 -8.11
N GLU A 17 11.23 -11.43 -8.44
CA GLU A 17 11.59 -12.73 -9.02
C GLU A 17 11.40 -13.89 -8.03
N ASN A 18 11.99 -13.79 -6.84
CA ASN A 18 12.03 -14.86 -5.85
C ASN A 18 10.62 -15.23 -5.34
N PHE A 19 9.77 -14.24 -5.12
CA PHE A 19 8.39 -14.44 -4.68
C PHE A 19 7.40 -14.55 -5.84
N LYS A 20 7.87 -14.44 -7.09
CA LYS A 20 7.03 -14.46 -8.31
C LYS A 20 5.84 -13.51 -8.19
N VAL A 21 6.11 -12.28 -7.80
CA VAL A 21 5.08 -11.28 -7.51
C VAL A 21 4.27 -10.97 -8.78
N SER A 22 2.96 -11.24 -8.72
CA SER A 22 2.03 -10.95 -9.82
C SER A 22 1.70 -9.46 -9.90
N ARG A 23 1.50 -8.82 -8.75
CA ARG A 23 1.16 -7.40 -8.65
C ARG A 23 1.88 -6.77 -7.45
N CYS A 24 2.53 -5.65 -7.70
CA CYS A 24 3.26 -4.85 -6.72
C CYS A 24 2.68 -3.44 -6.71
N VAL A 25 2.59 -2.83 -5.53
CA VAL A 25 2.19 -1.42 -5.37
C VAL A 25 3.29 -0.71 -4.60
N VAL A 26 3.75 0.42 -5.11
CA VAL A 26 4.78 1.26 -4.50
C VAL A 26 4.25 2.68 -4.34
N ASP A 27 4.78 3.43 -3.37
CA ASP A 27 4.44 4.85 -3.25
C ASP A 27 5.01 5.62 -4.46
N ALA A 28 4.19 6.47 -5.07
CA ALA A 28 4.63 7.32 -6.17
C ALA A 28 5.47 8.52 -5.67
N MET A 29 5.41 8.86 -4.37
CA MET A 29 6.06 10.05 -3.81
C MET A 29 6.98 9.66 -2.62
N PRO A 30 8.02 10.46 -2.31
CA PRO A 30 8.43 11.70 -2.98
C PRO A 30 9.28 11.47 -4.25
N GLU A 31 9.92 10.30 -4.37
CA GLU A 31 10.86 9.97 -5.45
C GLU A 31 10.17 9.27 -6.62
N MET A 32 9.25 9.98 -7.28
CA MET A 32 8.45 9.45 -8.40
C MET A 32 9.31 8.88 -9.52
N ARG A 33 10.48 9.47 -9.76
CA ARG A 33 11.41 9.01 -10.80
C ARG A 33 11.91 7.58 -10.51
N ASN A 34 12.42 7.33 -9.31
CA ASN A 34 12.95 6.00 -8.97
C ASN A 34 11.85 4.94 -8.94
N ALA A 35 10.66 5.28 -8.43
CA ALA A 35 9.51 4.38 -8.45
C ALA A 35 9.07 4.02 -9.88
N ARG A 36 9.12 4.99 -10.80
CA ARG A 36 8.83 4.77 -12.21
C ARG A 36 9.93 3.97 -12.90
N ASP A 37 11.19 4.29 -12.65
CA ASP A 37 12.34 3.55 -13.18
C ASP A 37 12.28 2.08 -12.73
N PHE A 38 11.83 1.80 -11.50
CA PHE A 38 11.57 0.43 -11.04
C PHE A 38 10.38 -0.22 -11.76
N ALA A 39 9.25 0.49 -11.91
CA ALA A 39 8.09 -0.06 -12.62
C ALA A 39 8.40 -0.38 -14.09
N ASP A 40 9.20 0.46 -14.76
CA ASP A 40 9.61 0.27 -16.17
C ASP A 40 10.57 -0.91 -16.36
N ARG A 41 11.19 -1.46 -15.29
CA ARG A 41 11.97 -2.72 -15.35
C ARG A 41 11.08 -3.95 -15.51
N TRP A 42 9.78 -3.83 -15.22
CA TRP A 42 8.84 -4.94 -15.20
C TRP A 42 7.79 -4.81 -16.32
N PRO A 43 7.24 -5.93 -16.83
CA PRO A 43 6.12 -5.89 -17.76
C PRO A 43 4.97 -5.01 -17.26
N THR A 44 4.39 -4.23 -18.17
CA THR A 44 3.26 -3.34 -17.90
C THR A 44 2.14 -4.07 -17.14
N GLY A 45 1.63 -3.43 -16.09
CA GLY A 45 0.60 -4.02 -15.24
C GLY A 45 1.13 -4.95 -14.13
N ARG A 46 2.45 -5.02 -13.88
CA ARG A 46 2.99 -5.74 -12.70
C ARG A 46 3.27 -4.85 -11.51
N VAL A 47 3.80 -3.64 -11.72
CA VAL A 47 4.16 -2.70 -10.66
C VAL A 47 3.31 -1.45 -10.83
N TYR A 48 2.61 -1.02 -9.78
CA TYR A 48 1.73 0.14 -9.83
C TYR A 48 2.19 1.22 -8.86
N LEU A 49 2.26 2.45 -9.35
CA LEU A 49 2.58 3.61 -8.53
C LEU A 49 1.29 4.13 -7.88
N CYS A 50 1.25 4.11 -6.56
CA CYS A 50 0.11 4.56 -5.77
C CYS A 50 0.12 6.07 -5.56
N SER A 51 -1.02 6.69 -5.84
CA SER A 51 -1.27 8.11 -5.54
C SER A 51 -2.53 8.26 -4.67
N TYR A 52 -2.41 9.02 -3.58
CA TYR A 52 -3.54 9.32 -2.73
C TYR A 52 -4.35 10.49 -3.30
N GLN A 53 -5.66 10.32 -3.44
CA GLN A 53 -6.60 11.34 -3.91
C GLN A 53 -7.70 11.55 -2.87
N ALA A 54 -7.62 12.64 -2.10
CA ALA A 54 -8.46 12.89 -0.92
C ALA A 54 -9.96 13.07 -1.18
N HIS A 55 -10.38 13.30 -2.43
CA HIS A 55 -11.79 13.50 -2.79
C HIS A 55 -12.42 12.29 -3.48
N ARG A 56 -11.64 11.22 -3.65
CA ARG A 56 -12.12 10.02 -4.29
C ARG A 56 -12.80 9.13 -3.23
N LYS A 57 -13.93 8.54 -3.57
CA LYS A 57 -14.59 7.52 -2.74
C LYS A 57 -14.79 6.25 -3.55
N GLY A 58 -14.71 5.10 -2.89
CA GLY A 58 -15.00 3.82 -3.51
C GLY A 58 -13.76 3.06 -3.96
N ARG A 59 -13.94 2.14 -4.92
CA ARG A 59 -12.90 1.16 -5.30
C ARG A 59 -11.64 1.83 -5.85
N TYR A 60 -10.50 1.15 -5.67
CA TYR A 60 -9.23 1.55 -6.27
C TYR A 60 -9.36 1.66 -7.79
N LEU A 61 -8.79 2.72 -8.35
CA LEU A 61 -8.70 2.85 -9.80
C LEU A 61 -7.33 2.46 -10.26
N TRP A 62 -7.31 1.30 -10.89
CA TRP A 62 -6.18 0.78 -11.60
C TRP A 62 -6.16 1.38 -12.99
N ASN A 63 -5.00 1.91 -13.38
CA ASN A 63 -4.70 2.31 -14.74
C ASN A 63 -3.55 1.44 -15.21
N ASP A 64 -3.89 0.37 -15.92
CA ASP A 64 -2.92 -0.62 -16.41
C ASP A 64 -1.98 -0.02 -17.47
N ARG A 65 -2.46 0.97 -18.25
CA ARG A 65 -1.67 1.63 -19.28
C ARG A 65 -0.51 2.41 -18.68
N ASP A 66 -0.79 3.21 -17.65
CA ASP A 66 0.22 4.06 -17.03
C ASP A 66 0.85 3.40 -15.81
N SER A 67 0.45 2.17 -15.47
CA SER A 67 0.92 1.45 -14.28
C SER A 67 0.77 2.29 -13.00
N THR A 68 -0.41 2.89 -12.83
CA THR A 68 -0.74 3.70 -11.66
C THR A 68 -2.00 3.19 -10.97
N VAL A 69 -2.05 3.41 -9.66
CA VAL A 69 -3.26 3.17 -8.85
C VAL A 69 -3.58 4.41 -8.04
N SER A 70 -4.86 4.75 -7.95
CA SER A 70 -5.31 5.87 -7.13
C SER A 70 -6.39 5.46 -6.15
N CYS A 71 -6.29 5.96 -4.92
CA CYS A 71 -7.18 5.61 -3.83
C CYS A 71 -7.34 6.76 -2.83
N ASP A 72 -8.37 6.67 -2.00
CA ASP A 72 -8.43 7.47 -0.79
C ASP A 72 -7.50 6.88 0.29
N ARG A 73 -6.74 7.77 0.93
CA ARG A 73 -5.76 7.36 1.95
C ARG A 73 -6.46 6.78 3.18
N THR A 74 -7.58 7.36 3.60
CA THR A 74 -8.30 6.91 4.80
C THR A 74 -8.98 5.58 4.53
N GLU A 75 -9.66 5.42 3.39
CA GLU A 75 -10.34 4.15 3.04
C GLU A 75 -9.34 3.00 2.87
N SER A 76 -8.21 3.22 2.18
CA SER A 76 -7.18 2.17 2.02
C SER A 76 -6.56 1.78 3.37
N LEU A 77 -6.25 2.75 4.23
CA LEU A 77 -5.76 2.48 5.58
C LEU A 77 -6.80 1.74 6.42
N ASP A 78 -8.08 2.11 6.37
CA ASP A 78 -9.16 1.37 7.06
C ASP A 78 -9.23 -0.10 6.54
N ALA A 79 -9.12 -0.32 5.22
CA ALA A 79 -9.16 -1.65 4.61
C ALA A 79 -7.99 -2.54 5.06
N SER A 80 -6.77 -2.01 5.04
CA SER A 80 -5.59 -2.74 5.53
C SER A 80 -5.65 -3.00 7.03
N HIS A 81 -6.16 -2.06 7.82
CA HIS A 81 -6.33 -2.27 9.26
C HIS A 81 -7.30 -3.41 9.57
N ARG A 82 -8.38 -3.54 8.79
CA ARG A 82 -9.36 -4.62 8.92
C ARG A 82 -8.72 -6.01 8.73
N GLN A 83 -7.80 -6.17 7.78
CA GLN A 83 -7.11 -7.46 7.55
C GLN A 83 -6.36 -7.96 8.79
N VAL A 84 -5.79 -7.04 9.57
CA VAL A 84 -5.10 -7.39 10.83
C VAL A 84 -6.11 -7.75 11.91
N MET A 85 -7.16 -6.94 12.06
CA MET A 85 -8.19 -7.14 13.10
C MET A 85 -8.97 -8.45 12.91
N GLU A 86 -9.26 -8.81 11.66
CA GLU A 86 -9.92 -10.08 11.30
C GLU A 86 -8.99 -11.28 11.31
N LYS A 87 -7.69 -11.09 11.58
CA LYS A 87 -6.65 -12.14 11.57
C LYS A 87 -6.53 -12.86 10.23
N ASN A 88 -6.78 -12.16 9.13
CA ASN A 88 -6.60 -12.68 7.77
C ASN A 88 -5.12 -12.69 7.33
N LEU A 89 -4.19 -12.38 8.24
CA LEU A 89 -2.77 -12.24 7.98
C LEU A 89 -1.95 -13.27 8.76
N ALA A 90 -1.26 -14.15 8.03
CA ALA A 90 -0.26 -15.04 8.62
C ALA A 90 1.12 -14.36 8.64
N LEU A 91 1.58 -13.98 9.82
CA LEU A 91 2.90 -13.39 10.04
C LEU A 91 3.98 -14.48 10.22
N PRO A 92 5.24 -14.21 9.80
CA PRO A 92 6.37 -15.05 10.18
C PRO A 92 6.52 -15.20 11.69
N ARG A 93 7.37 -16.15 12.10
CA ARG A 93 7.76 -16.28 13.51
C ARG A 93 8.22 -14.93 14.05
N GLU A 94 7.81 -14.64 15.28
CA GLU A 94 8.18 -13.40 15.96
C GLU A 94 9.70 -13.24 16.02
N VAL A 95 10.17 -12.22 15.31
CA VAL A 95 11.55 -11.74 15.26
C VAL A 95 11.52 -10.22 15.31
N GLU A 96 12.68 -9.58 15.42
CA GLU A 96 12.79 -8.12 15.57
C GLU A 96 11.99 -7.33 14.53
N VAL A 97 12.10 -7.69 13.23
CA VAL A 97 11.36 -7.01 12.16
C VAL A 97 9.83 -7.18 12.27
N VAL A 98 9.35 -8.30 12.81
CA VAL A 98 7.91 -8.52 13.05
C VAL A 98 7.42 -7.64 14.20
N ARG A 99 8.25 -7.43 15.23
CA ARG A 99 7.95 -6.50 16.32
C ARG A 99 7.95 -5.05 15.84
N GLU A 100 8.93 -4.66 15.04
CA GLU A 100 9.00 -3.33 14.43
C GLU A 100 7.78 -3.08 13.53
N PHE A 101 7.40 -4.06 12.71
CA PHE A 101 6.17 -4.04 11.93
C PHE A 101 4.94 -3.78 12.83
N ALA A 102 4.80 -4.53 13.92
CA ALA A 102 3.69 -4.33 14.85
C ALA A 102 3.70 -2.92 15.45
N VAL A 103 4.86 -2.40 15.87
CA VAL A 103 5.00 -1.03 16.40
C VAL A 103 4.59 0.02 15.35
N HIS A 104 5.08 -0.10 14.11
CA HIS A 104 4.73 0.81 13.03
C HIS A 104 3.22 0.78 12.72
N LEU A 105 2.58 -0.38 12.83
CA LEU A 105 1.13 -0.52 12.65
C LEU A 105 0.33 0.23 13.72
N HIS A 106 0.86 0.38 14.94
CA HIS A 106 0.25 1.13 16.04
C HIS A 106 0.58 2.63 16.01
N ASN A 107 1.61 3.06 15.27
CA ASN A 107 2.07 4.45 15.21
C ASN A 107 1.21 5.36 14.30
N VAL A 108 -0.03 4.97 14.01
CA VAL A 108 -0.99 5.79 13.27
C VAL A 108 -2.29 5.91 14.06
N ALA A 109 -2.84 7.13 14.13
CA ALA A 109 -4.11 7.38 14.79
C ALA A 109 -5.10 8.06 13.85
N ARG A 110 -6.38 7.73 13.99
CA ARG A 110 -7.47 8.37 13.26
C ARG A 110 -7.92 9.62 14.04
N LYS A 111 -7.78 10.79 13.43
CA LYS A 111 -8.20 12.08 13.98
C LYS A 111 -9.32 12.66 13.14
N LEU A 112 -10.32 13.26 13.79
CA LEU A 112 -11.30 14.08 13.12
C LEU A 112 -10.71 15.48 12.90
N GLU A 113 -10.54 15.87 11.64
CA GLU A 113 -10.21 17.24 11.24
C GLU A 113 -11.47 17.94 10.77
N GLU A 114 -11.67 19.16 11.24
CA GLU A 114 -12.72 20.06 10.79
C GLU A 114 -12.05 21.20 10.02
N LYS A 115 -12.49 21.44 8.79
CA LYS A 115 -12.06 22.63 8.04
C LYS A 115 -12.71 23.85 8.67
N GLU A 116 -11.90 24.74 9.25
CA GLU A 116 -12.37 25.96 9.91
C GLU A 116 -13.19 26.87 8.98
N GLU A 117 -12.90 26.84 7.66
CA GLU A 117 -13.57 27.68 6.66
C GLU A 117 -14.95 27.14 6.21
N THR A 118 -15.16 25.81 6.23
CA THR A 118 -16.36 25.19 5.65
C THR A 118 -17.17 24.36 6.65
N GLY A 119 -16.64 24.10 7.84
CA GLY A 119 -17.21 23.17 8.82
C GLY A 119 -17.19 21.71 8.38
N GLU A 120 -16.53 21.39 7.27
CA GLU A 120 -16.47 20.03 6.73
C GLU A 120 -15.59 19.15 7.62
N LYS A 121 -16.17 18.05 8.12
CA LYS A 121 -15.52 17.09 9.00
C LYS A 121 -14.98 15.92 8.18
N ARG A 122 -13.68 15.68 8.25
CA ARG A 122 -13.01 14.52 7.63
C ARG A 122 -12.19 13.74 8.64
N TYR A 123 -12.20 12.42 8.50
CA TYR A 123 -11.27 11.57 9.23
C TYR A 123 -9.95 11.50 8.48
N VAL A 124 -8.85 11.80 9.17
CA VAL A 124 -7.50 11.67 8.66
C VAL A 124 -6.67 10.77 9.56
N TYR A 125 -5.71 10.08 8.96
CA TYR A 125 -4.69 9.37 9.71
C TYR A 125 -3.51 10.29 9.99
N VAL A 126 -3.19 10.44 11.28
CA VAL A 126 -2.04 11.20 11.75
C VAL A 126 -0.92 10.24 12.15
N LYS A 127 0.31 10.63 11.82
CA LYS A 127 1.53 9.91 12.17
C LYS A 127 1.91 10.23 13.62
N LEU A 128 2.07 9.20 14.45
CA LEU A 128 2.51 9.31 15.85
C LEU A 128 3.98 8.89 16.04
N GLY A 129 4.54 8.15 15.07
CA GLY A 129 5.90 7.64 15.08
C GLY A 129 6.26 7.04 13.72
N PRO A 130 7.36 6.28 13.60
CA PRO A 130 7.71 5.59 12.37
C PRO A 130 6.56 4.69 11.87
N ASP A 131 6.20 4.83 10.59
CA ASP A 131 4.99 4.24 9.97
C ASP A 131 5.28 3.60 8.59
N HIS A 132 6.56 3.40 8.23
CA HIS A 132 6.93 2.86 6.92
C HIS A 132 6.30 1.49 6.66
N PHE A 133 6.32 0.59 7.64
CA PHE A 133 5.68 -0.73 7.53
C PHE A 133 4.16 -0.64 7.44
N ARG A 134 3.54 0.38 8.07
CA ARG A 134 2.10 0.60 8.00
C ARG A 134 1.65 0.92 6.58
N HIS A 135 2.44 1.74 5.88
CA HIS A 135 2.21 2.10 4.49
C HIS A 135 2.59 0.97 3.52
N ALA A 136 3.73 0.31 3.71
CA ALA A 136 4.10 -0.87 2.92
C ALA A 136 3.03 -1.97 3.01
N PHE A 137 2.47 -2.20 4.19
CA PHE A 137 1.37 -3.14 4.38
C PHE A 137 0.07 -2.69 3.70
N ASN A 138 -0.21 -1.39 3.70
CA ASN A 138 -1.34 -0.83 2.97
C ASN A 138 -1.25 -1.16 1.48
N TYR A 139 -0.07 -0.94 0.89
CA TYR A 139 0.19 -1.24 -0.52
C TYR A 139 0.13 -2.74 -0.81
N PHE A 140 0.62 -3.59 0.09
CA PHE A 140 0.46 -5.05 -0.01
C PHE A 140 -1.01 -5.45 -0.03
N VAL A 141 -1.83 -4.96 0.90
CA VAL A 141 -3.27 -5.27 0.96
C VAL A 141 -3.98 -4.81 -0.33
N MET A 142 -3.65 -3.61 -0.80
CA MET A 142 -4.16 -3.09 -2.08
C MET A 142 -3.77 -4.00 -3.26
N ALA A 143 -2.54 -4.51 -3.27
CA ALA A 143 -2.03 -5.38 -4.32
C ALA A 143 -2.61 -6.80 -4.29
N VAL A 144 -3.22 -7.26 -3.18
CA VAL A 144 -3.87 -8.59 -3.12
C VAL A 144 -5.40 -8.50 -3.17
N GLU A 145 -5.98 -7.30 -2.99
CA GLU A 145 -7.42 -7.10 -3.08
C GLU A 145 -7.89 -7.29 -4.53
N PRO A 146 -8.96 -8.08 -4.79
CA PRO A 146 -9.43 -8.31 -6.15
C PRO A 146 -9.61 -6.98 -6.90
N ALA A 147 -8.88 -6.79 -8.00
CA ALA A 147 -9.15 -5.66 -8.87
C ALA A 147 -10.52 -5.88 -9.51
N SER A 148 -11.26 -4.81 -9.71
CA SER A 148 -12.42 -4.83 -10.60
C SER A 148 -12.15 -3.89 -11.76
N GLY A 149 -12.28 -4.38 -13.00
CA GLY A 149 -12.06 -3.60 -14.22
C GLY A 149 -10.60 -3.34 -14.60
N GLY A 150 -9.70 -4.28 -14.36
CA GLY A 150 -8.28 -4.19 -14.77
C GLY A 150 -7.67 -5.56 -15.09
N PHE A 151 -6.36 -5.61 -15.33
CA PHE A 151 -5.64 -6.83 -15.77
C PHE A 151 -5.85 -8.06 -14.85
N PHE A 152 -6.07 -7.84 -13.55
CA PHE A 152 -6.31 -8.89 -12.55
C PHE A 152 -7.78 -9.05 -12.14
N ASP A 153 -8.72 -8.58 -12.96
CA ASP A 153 -10.15 -8.72 -12.63
C ASP A 153 -10.56 -10.19 -12.48
N GLY A 154 -11.18 -10.52 -11.35
CA GLY A 154 -11.61 -11.88 -11.00
C GLY A 154 -10.51 -12.86 -10.55
N TYR A 155 -9.24 -12.44 -10.47
CA TYR A 155 -8.16 -13.29 -9.97
C TYR A 155 -8.03 -13.21 -8.44
N ASP A 156 -7.89 -14.37 -7.79
CA ASP A 156 -7.46 -14.45 -6.39
C ASP A 156 -5.93 -14.37 -6.32
N LEU A 157 -5.44 -13.31 -5.69
CA LEU A 157 -4.01 -13.00 -5.57
C LEU A 157 -3.50 -13.20 -4.13
N ARG A 158 -4.30 -13.84 -3.27
CA ARG A 158 -3.97 -14.12 -1.86
C ARG A 158 -3.19 -15.41 -1.66
#